data_AF-A0A439S8K3-F1
#
_entry.id   AF-A0A439S8K3-F1
#
_cell.length_a   1.000
_cell.length_b   1.000
_cell.length_c   1.000
_cell.angle_alpha   90.00
_cell.angle_beta   90.00
_cell.angle_gamma   90.00
#
_symmetry.space_group_name_H-M   'P 1'
#
loop_
_entity.id
_entity.type
_entity.pdbx_description
1 polymer ?
#
loop_
_entity_poly.entity_id
_entity_poly.type
_entity_poly.pdbx_seq_one_letter_code
_entity_poly.pdbx_strand_id
1 'polypeptide(L)'
;MGAPRKFNRTRVYIPSQGPMSWQAFLAEPVRQWRTGYSAKTLAHCWESANGLPDEIAHMFDGSAELLVALPEHKVPLDGGNRDSQNDLFALIRFGDQTCAATVEGKVSEPFGPTVGEWYAEPSQGKRERMRQLCDLLGFDDVPPFHIRYQLMHRTASALIEARRFKTDEAAMIVHSFSAARMWFEDFATFARLFGAEVSPDLSSMVVLKSGQRLRLGWATGDEDFLKC
;
A
#
# COMPACT_ATOMS: atom_id res chain seq x y z
N MET A 1 -27.65 -3.06 16.93
CA MET A 1 -27.01 -2.28 15.86
C MET A 1 -26.22 -1.15 16.50
N GLY A 2 -24.90 -1.32 16.68
CA GLY A 2 -24.05 -0.25 17.18
C GLY A 2 -23.59 0.61 16.02
N ALA A 3 -23.86 1.92 16.07
CA ALA A 3 -23.34 2.86 15.07
C ALA A 3 -21.81 2.77 15.03
N PRO A 4 -21.17 2.75 13.84
CA PRO A 4 -19.72 2.77 13.76
C PRO A 4 -19.20 4.07 14.40
N ARG A 5 -18.29 3.94 15.38
CA ARG A 5 -17.58 5.08 15.98
C ARG A 5 -16.78 5.78 14.87
N LYS A 6 -17.32 6.88 14.33
CA LYS A 6 -16.55 7.82 13.52
C LYS A 6 -15.61 8.58 14.45
N PHE A 7 -14.36 8.13 14.57
CA PHE A 7 -13.31 8.98 15.13
C PHE A 7 -13.17 10.19 14.21
N ASN A 8 -13.53 11.37 14.70
CA ASN A 8 -13.39 12.62 13.96
C ASN A 8 -11.91 13.01 13.92
N ARG A 9 -11.16 12.45 12.97
CA ARG A 9 -9.77 12.84 12.72
C ARG A 9 -9.75 14.16 11.94
N THR A 10 -9.03 15.14 12.43
CA THR A 10 -8.77 16.39 11.71
C THR A 10 -8.05 16.07 10.40
N ARG A 11 -8.44 16.74 9.31
CA ARG A 11 -7.82 16.57 7.97
C ARG A 11 -6.75 17.64 7.69
N VAL A 12 -6.19 18.21 8.74
CA VAL A 12 -5.12 19.20 8.66
C VAL A 12 -3.82 18.47 8.98
N TYR A 13 -2.89 18.51 8.03
CA TYR A 13 -1.58 17.89 8.16
C TYR A 13 -0.54 18.98 8.37
N ILE A 14 0.46 18.68 9.20
CA ILE A 14 1.60 19.54 9.47
C ILE A 14 2.81 18.88 8.80
N PRO A 15 3.72 19.64 8.15
CA PRO A 15 4.95 19.09 7.61
C PRO A 15 5.73 18.28 8.65
N SER A 16 6.32 17.17 8.21
CA SER A 16 7.19 16.33 9.02
C SER A 16 8.42 17.11 9.51
N GLN A 17 8.95 16.71 10.66
CA GLN A 17 10.24 17.22 11.18
C GLN A 17 11.38 16.19 10.99
N GLY A 18 11.13 15.15 10.18
CA GLY A 18 12.06 14.06 9.88
C GLY A 18 11.51 12.68 10.27
N PRO A 19 12.31 11.62 10.13
CA PRO A 19 11.86 10.23 10.28
C PRO A 19 11.17 9.93 11.60
N MET A 20 11.63 10.53 12.70
CA MET A 20 11.05 10.32 14.03
C MET A 20 9.57 10.76 14.12
N SER A 21 9.12 11.68 13.27
CA SER A 21 7.70 12.05 13.18
C SER A 21 6.82 10.86 12.74
N TRP A 22 7.37 9.91 11.98
CA TRP A 22 6.66 8.73 11.50
C TRP A 22 6.43 7.72 12.63
N GLN A 23 7.40 7.59 13.54
CA GLN A 23 7.31 6.66 14.67
C GLN A 23 6.05 6.89 15.52
N ALA A 24 5.61 8.14 15.66
CA ALA A 24 4.43 8.51 16.44
C ALA A 24 3.12 7.94 15.87
N PHE A 25 3.08 7.54 14.59
CA PHE A 25 1.88 7.01 13.95
C PHE A 25 1.80 5.48 13.94
N LEU A 26 2.89 4.80 14.33
CA LEU A 26 2.94 3.35 14.41
C LEU A 26 1.95 2.80 15.45
N ALA A 27 1.41 1.61 15.19
CA ALA A 27 0.49 0.94 16.11
C ALA A 27 1.20 0.47 17.39
N GLU A 28 2.44 -0.01 17.25
CA GLU A 28 3.33 -0.42 18.34
C GLU A 28 4.72 0.26 18.18
N PRO A 29 4.84 1.57 18.45
CA PRO A 29 6.03 2.37 18.10
C PRO A 29 7.36 1.86 18.64
N VAL A 30 7.37 1.25 19.83
CA VAL A 30 8.60 0.71 20.45
C VAL A 30 9.02 -0.60 19.80
N ARG A 31 8.06 -1.41 19.33
CA ARG A 31 8.33 -2.72 18.71
C ARG A 31 8.58 -2.63 17.22
N GLN A 32 7.88 -1.73 16.53
CA GLN A 32 7.95 -1.58 15.09
C GLN A 32 9.10 -0.69 14.63
N TRP A 33 9.54 0.27 15.45
CA TRP A 33 10.65 1.18 15.11
C TRP A 33 12.00 0.57 15.46
N ARG A 34 12.52 -0.27 14.57
CA ARG A 34 13.78 -1.01 14.79
C ARG A 34 14.65 -0.94 13.53
N THR A 35 15.95 -0.75 13.72
CA THR A 35 16.94 -0.84 12.63
C THR A 35 16.89 -2.22 11.97
N GLY A 36 16.97 -2.25 10.64
CA GLY A 36 16.79 -3.46 9.83
C GLY A 36 15.34 -3.87 9.56
N TYR A 37 14.34 -3.08 9.98
CA TYR A 37 12.92 -3.34 9.71
C TYR A 37 12.28 -2.22 8.87
N SER A 38 11.27 -2.59 8.08
CA SER A 38 10.67 -1.74 7.04
C SER A 38 10.19 -0.37 7.53
N ALA A 39 9.49 -0.27 8.65
CA ALA A 39 8.89 1.00 9.08
C ALA A 39 9.93 2.13 9.26
N LYS A 40 11.05 1.83 9.93
CA LYS A 40 12.13 2.81 10.15
C LYS A 40 12.87 3.07 8.84
N THR A 41 13.22 2.02 8.11
CA THR A 41 13.92 2.12 6.82
C THR A 41 13.14 2.99 5.82
N LEU A 42 11.84 2.75 5.67
CA LEU A 42 10.96 3.51 4.78
C LEU A 42 10.90 4.99 5.17
N ALA A 43 10.76 5.29 6.47
CA ALA A 43 10.74 6.66 6.95
C ALA A 43 12.06 7.40 6.64
N HIS A 44 13.21 6.76 6.86
CA HIS A 44 14.50 7.37 6.55
C HIS A 44 14.71 7.57 5.05
N CYS A 45 14.36 6.57 4.23
CA CYS A 45 14.43 6.66 2.77
C CYS A 45 13.62 7.85 2.24
N TRP A 46 12.33 7.92 2.59
CA TRP A 46 11.44 8.96 2.07
C TRP A 46 11.74 10.36 2.59
N GLU A 47 12.19 10.51 3.83
CA GLU A 47 12.58 11.82 4.39
C GLU A 47 13.93 12.31 3.87
N SER A 48 14.80 11.41 3.39
CA SER A 48 16.07 11.79 2.78
C SER A 48 15.95 12.21 1.32
N ALA A 49 14.84 11.84 0.66
CA ALA A 49 14.58 12.17 -0.73
C ALA A 49 14.14 13.63 -0.88
N ASN A 50 14.57 14.28 -1.95
CA ASN A 50 14.04 15.59 -2.34
C ASN A 50 12.77 15.42 -3.19
N GLY A 51 11.70 14.93 -2.57
CA GLY A 51 10.46 14.55 -3.25
C GLY A 51 10.22 13.04 -3.17
N LEU A 52 10.18 12.35 -4.30
CA LEU A 52 10.07 10.89 -4.34
C LEU A 52 11.47 10.24 -4.24
N PRO A 53 11.60 9.08 -3.58
CA PRO A 53 12.73 8.18 -3.85
C PRO A 53 12.80 7.83 -5.33
N ASP A 54 14.01 7.76 -5.90
CA ASP A 54 14.21 7.59 -7.35
C ASP A 54 13.56 6.29 -7.87
N GLU A 55 13.70 5.19 -7.12
CA GLU A 55 13.09 3.89 -7.40
C GLU A 55 11.55 3.94 -7.42
N ILE A 56 10.93 4.88 -6.69
CA ILE A 56 9.48 5.12 -6.74
C ILE A 56 9.14 6.02 -7.91
N ALA A 57 9.93 7.06 -8.18
CA ALA A 57 9.72 7.95 -9.32
C ALA A 57 9.76 7.18 -10.66
N HIS A 58 10.69 6.23 -10.80
CA HIS A 58 10.82 5.37 -11.99
C HIS A 58 9.65 4.42 -12.22
N MET A 59 8.72 4.27 -11.25
CA MET A 59 7.50 3.49 -11.46
C MET A 59 6.50 4.20 -12.38
N PHE A 60 6.69 5.49 -12.66
CA PHE A 60 5.78 6.31 -13.45
C PHE A 60 6.36 6.69 -14.81
N ASP A 61 5.45 6.94 -15.75
CA ASP A 61 5.83 7.35 -17.10
C ASP A 61 6.23 8.83 -17.11
N GLY A 62 7.53 9.09 -17.21
CA GLY A 62 8.09 10.44 -17.23
C GLY A 62 8.41 10.99 -15.84
N SER A 63 8.50 12.32 -15.73
CA SER A 63 8.84 12.96 -14.46
C SER A 63 7.67 12.87 -13.48
N ALA A 64 7.95 12.33 -12.29
CA ALA A 64 7.01 12.21 -11.19
C ALA A 64 7.37 13.14 -10.04
N GLU A 65 6.36 13.71 -9.40
CA GLU A 65 6.46 14.67 -8.31
C GLU A 65 5.58 14.23 -7.15
N LEU A 66 6.16 14.22 -5.96
CA LEU A 66 5.42 14.01 -4.72
C LEU A 66 4.64 15.27 -4.35
N LEU A 67 3.30 15.19 -4.32
CA LEU A 67 2.45 16.28 -3.85
C LEU A 67 2.23 16.22 -2.34
N VAL A 68 2.01 15.02 -1.80
CA VAL A 68 1.91 14.77 -0.36
C VAL A 68 2.19 13.30 -0.05
N ALA A 69 2.90 13.04 1.05
CA ALA A 69 3.05 11.71 1.64
C ALA A 69 2.44 11.68 3.06
N LEU A 70 1.68 10.64 3.37
CA LEU A 70 0.99 10.45 4.64
C LEU A 70 1.40 9.09 5.23
N PRO A 71 2.32 9.06 6.20
CA PRO A 71 2.72 7.83 6.89
C PRO A 71 1.55 7.20 7.63
N GLU A 72 1.53 5.86 7.70
CA GLU A 72 0.56 5.08 8.50
C GLU A 72 -0.90 5.44 8.18
N HIS A 73 -1.16 5.75 6.91
CA HIS A 73 -2.45 6.29 6.45
C HIS A 73 -3.56 5.26 6.59
N LYS A 74 -4.63 5.66 7.29
CA LYS A 74 -5.79 4.80 7.55
C LYS A 74 -6.91 5.09 6.57
N VAL A 75 -7.31 4.05 5.85
CA VAL A 75 -8.41 4.08 4.87
C VAL A 75 -9.55 3.23 5.41
N PRO A 76 -10.72 3.84 5.68
CA PRO A 76 -11.90 3.10 6.08
C PRO A 76 -12.30 2.09 5.01
N LEU A 77 -12.54 0.85 5.43
CA LEU A 77 -13.10 -0.20 4.61
C LEU A 77 -14.38 -0.68 5.29
N ASP A 78 -15.44 -0.84 4.51
CA ASP A 78 -16.72 -1.31 5.02
C ASP A 78 -16.61 -2.77 5.54
N GLY A 79 -17.65 -3.32 6.16
CA GLY A 79 -17.70 -4.76 6.52
C GLY A 79 -16.76 -5.20 7.64
N GLY A 80 -16.16 -4.28 8.40
CA GLY A 80 -15.33 -4.60 9.56
C GLY A 80 -15.17 -3.45 10.54
N ASN A 81 -14.64 -3.76 11.73
CA ASN A 81 -14.42 -2.77 12.79
C ASN A 81 -13.07 -2.04 12.69
N ARG A 82 -12.25 -2.35 11.68
CA ARG A 82 -10.89 -1.81 11.52
C ARG A 82 -10.66 -1.32 10.09
N ASP A 83 -10.08 -0.12 10.02
CA ASP A 83 -9.55 0.50 8.80
C ASP A 83 -8.36 -0.30 8.26
N SER A 84 -8.08 -0.16 6.96
CA SER A 84 -6.77 -0.54 6.42
C SER A 84 -5.75 0.52 6.83
N GLN A 85 -4.61 0.13 7.39
CA GLN A 85 -3.52 1.04 7.74
C GLN A 85 -2.32 0.76 6.85
N ASN A 86 -2.12 1.57 5.80
CA ASN A 86 -1.01 1.42 4.86
C ASN A 86 0.25 2.09 5.43
N ASP A 87 1.44 1.54 5.17
CA ASP A 87 2.69 2.09 5.70
C ASP A 87 2.90 3.53 5.22
N LEU A 88 2.56 3.79 3.95
CA LEU A 88 2.58 5.13 3.38
C LEU A 88 1.50 5.28 2.30
N PHE A 89 0.84 6.44 2.31
CA PHE A 89 0.06 6.93 1.17
C PHE A 89 0.81 8.08 0.50
N ALA A 90 0.89 8.08 -0.83
CA ALA A 90 1.48 9.16 -1.60
C ALA A 90 0.52 9.66 -2.68
N LEU A 91 0.30 10.96 -2.74
CA LEU A 91 -0.34 11.62 -3.87
C LEU A 91 0.75 12.12 -4.80
N ILE A 92 0.72 11.63 -6.04
CA ILE A 92 1.81 11.83 -7.00
C ILE A 92 1.23 12.49 -8.25
N ARG A 93 1.94 13.47 -8.80
CA ARG A 93 1.70 14.01 -10.14
C ARG A 93 2.77 13.44 -11.09
N PHE A 94 2.38 13.03 -12.29
CA PHE A 94 3.31 12.59 -13.33
C PHE A 94 2.76 12.98 -14.70
N GLY A 95 3.54 13.74 -15.46
CA GLY A 95 3.01 14.46 -16.63
C GLY A 95 1.77 15.29 -16.26
N ASP A 96 0.68 15.12 -17.01
CA ASP A 96 -0.62 15.77 -16.76
C ASP A 96 -1.58 14.91 -15.91
N GLN A 97 -1.10 13.79 -15.35
CA GLN A 97 -1.90 12.83 -14.59
C GLN A 97 -1.56 12.86 -13.10
N THR A 98 -2.48 12.33 -12.31
CA THR A 98 -2.35 12.17 -10.86
C THR A 98 -2.57 10.72 -10.45
N CYS A 99 -1.83 10.28 -9.43
CA CYS A 99 -1.90 8.95 -8.86
C CYS A 99 -2.10 9.02 -7.35
N ALA A 100 -3.05 8.24 -6.84
CA ALA A 100 -3.17 7.90 -5.43
C ALA A 100 -2.47 6.56 -5.18
N ALA A 101 -1.28 6.60 -4.60
CA ALA A 101 -0.45 5.42 -4.36
C ALA A 101 -0.52 4.98 -2.90
N THR A 102 -0.71 3.69 -2.66
CA THR A 102 -0.31 3.05 -1.40
C THR A 102 1.05 2.40 -1.60
N VAL A 103 1.95 2.66 -0.65
CA VAL A 103 3.29 2.10 -0.63
C VAL A 103 3.42 1.24 0.62
N GLU A 104 3.79 -0.02 0.44
CA GLU A 104 4.06 -0.97 1.53
C GLU A 104 5.56 -1.23 1.61
N GLY A 105 6.16 -0.94 2.76
CA GLY A 105 7.57 -1.21 3.01
C GLY A 105 7.79 -2.69 3.32
N LYS A 106 8.85 -3.29 2.78
CA LYS A 106 9.24 -4.67 3.11
C LYS A 106 10.74 -4.85 3.27
N VAL A 107 11.13 -5.70 4.21
CA VAL A 107 12.52 -6.21 4.32
C VAL A 107 12.53 -7.73 4.29
N SER A 108 12.23 -8.37 5.43
CA SER A 108 12.26 -9.83 5.56
C SER A 108 10.95 -10.39 6.10
N GLU A 109 10.12 -9.53 6.69
CA GLU A 109 8.80 -9.87 7.21
C GLU A 109 7.79 -10.13 6.08
N PRO A 110 6.96 -11.18 6.20
CA PRO A 110 5.99 -11.51 5.16
C PRO A 110 4.85 -10.49 5.08
N PHE A 111 4.03 -10.59 4.04
CA PHE A 111 2.77 -9.85 3.90
C PHE A 111 1.65 -10.29 4.87
N GLY A 112 1.99 -10.94 5.98
CA GLY A 112 1.00 -11.53 6.90
C GLY A 112 0.26 -12.74 6.31
N PRO A 113 -0.97 -13.01 6.78
CA PRO A 113 -1.70 -14.23 6.43
C PRO A 113 -2.13 -14.24 4.96
N THR A 114 -2.23 -15.43 4.42
CA THR A 114 -2.88 -15.72 3.15
C THR A 114 -4.40 -15.60 3.25
N VAL A 115 -5.09 -15.54 2.12
CA VAL A 115 -6.56 -15.56 2.04
C VAL A 115 -7.10 -16.82 2.70
N GLY A 116 -6.48 -17.98 2.50
CA GLY A 116 -6.89 -19.25 3.11
C GLY A 116 -6.83 -19.21 4.64
N GLU A 117 -5.73 -18.69 5.19
CA GLU A 117 -5.57 -18.55 6.65
C GLU A 117 -6.52 -17.50 7.22
N TRP A 118 -6.63 -16.33 6.58
CA TRP A 118 -7.47 -15.25 7.08
C TRP A 118 -8.96 -15.57 6.96
N TYR A 119 -9.34 -16.25 5.88
CA TYR A 119 -10.73 -16.56 5.53
C TYR A 119 -11.16 -17.97 5.92
N ALA A 120 -10.36 -18.70 6.70
CA ALA A 120 -10.78 -19.94 7.34
C ALA A 120 -11.99 -19.68 8.26
N GLU A 121 -13.06 -20.45 8.06
CA GLU A 121 -14.34 -20.37 8.81
C GLU A 121 -14.83 -18.92 9.01
N PRO A 122 -15.18 -18.20 7.93
CA PRO A 122 -15.32 -16.76 8.00
C PRO A 122 -16.61 -16.37 8.71
N SER A 123 -16.46 -15.59 9.78
CA SER A 123 -17.55 -14.85 10.41
C SER A 123 -18.32 -14.00 9.38
N GLN A 124 -19.54 -13.56 9.71
CA GLN A 124 -20.32 -12.69 8.82
C GLN A 124 -19.54 -11.45 8.38
N GLY A 125 -18.88 -10.74 9.31
CA GLY A 125 -18.08 -9.56 8.97
C GLY A 125 -16.92 -9.88 8.02
N LYS A 126 -16.22 -11.00 8.22
CA LYS A 126 -15.17 -11.43 7.27
C LYS A 126 -15.74 -11.64 5.87
N ARG A 127 -16.93 -12.26 5.75
CA ARG A 127 -17.61 -12.46 4.46
C ARG A 127 -17.98 -11.15 3.79
N GLU A 128 -18.51 -10.20 4.56
CA GLU A 128 -18.86 -8.87 4.08
C GLU A 128 -17.63 -8.09 3.59
N ARG A 129 -16.55 -8.11 4.37
CA ARG A 129 -15.25 -7.52 4.00
C ARG A 129 -14.67 -8.15 2.75
N MET A 130 -14.67 -9.48 2.63
CA MET A 130 -14.12 -10.16 1.45
C MET A 130 -14.90 -9.79 0.19
N ARG A 131 -16.24 -9.82 0.25
CA ARG A 131 -17.08 -9.40 -0.88
C ARG A 131 -16.77 -7.97 -1.33
N GLN A 132 -16.62 -7.03 -0.40
CA GLN A 132 -16.29 -5.64 -0.75
C GLN A 132 -14.90 -5.49 -1.35
N LEU A 133 -13.91 -6.26 -0.88
CA LEU A 133 -12.59 -6.28 -1.50
C LEU A 133 -12.69 -6.83 -2.93
N CYS A 134 -13.42 -7.92 -3.15
CA CYS A 134 -13.68 -8.45 -4.49
C CYS A 134 -14.37 -7.41 -5.38
N ASP A 135 -15.41 -6.73 -4.89
CA ASP A 135 -16.14 -5.67 -5.62
C ASP A 135 -15.21 -4.52 -6.03
N LEU A 136 -14.32 -4.06 -5.12
CA LEU A 136 -13.37 -2.99 -5.40
C LEU A 136 -12.29 -3.41 -6.39
N LEU A 137 -11.76 -4.63 -6.24
CA LEU A 137 -10.67 -5.17 -7.06
C LEU A 137 -11.16 -5.74 -8.40
N GLY A 138 -12.47 -5.93 -8.57
CA GLY A 138 -13.07 -6.49 -9.78
C GLY A 138 -13.00 -8.02 -9.88
N PHE A 139 -12.90 -8.71 -8.74
CA PHE A 139 -12.91 -10.18 -8.69
C PHE A 139 -14.34 -10.71 -8.58
N ASP A 140 -14.68 -11.72 -9.38
CA ASP A 140 -16.01 -12.35 -9.34
C ASP A 140 -16.16 -13.30 -8.15
N ASP A 141 -15.06 -13.92 -7.75
CA ASP A 141 -14.99 -14.91 -6.67
C ASP A 141 -13.92 -14.53 -5.64
N VAL A 142 -13.92 -15.25 -4.52
CA VAL A 142 -12.84 -15.17 -3.52
C VAL A 142 -11.53 -15.62 -4.18
N PRO A 143 -10.44 -14.84 -4.08
CA PRO A 143 -9.17 -15.21 -4.68
C PRO A 143 -8.60 -16.54 -4.16
N PRO A 144 -7.66 -17.16 -4.90
CA PRO A 144 -7.00 -18.38 -4.46
C PRO A 144 -6.44 -18.29 -3.04
N PHE A 145 -6.52 -19.39 -2.29
CA PHE A 145 -6.19 -19.41 -0.86
C PHE A 145 -4.75 -18.98 -0.54
N HIS A 146 -3.81 -19.13 -1.47
CA HIS A 146 -2.39 -18.80 -1.27
C HIS A 146 -2.08 -17.31 -1.42
N ILE A 147 -3.03 -16.49 -1.90
CA ILE A 147 -2.83 -15.05 -2.09
C ILE A 147 -2.66 -14.34 -0.75
N ARG A 148 -1.73 -13.40 -0.65
CA ARG A 148 -1.54 -12.61 0.58
C ARG A 148 -2.69 -11.63 0.78
N TYR A 149 -3.42 -11.79 1.89
CA TYR A 149 -4.59 -10.97 2.19
C TYR A 149 -4.25 -9.47 2.32
N GLN A 150 -3.05 -9.15 2.84
CA GLN A 150 -2.60 -7.77 2.97
C GLN A 150 -2.55 -7.03 1.62
N LEU A 151 -2.08 -7.69 0.55
CA LEU A 151 -1.98 -7.07 -0.79
C LEU A 151 -3.35 -6.65 -1.34
N MET A 152 -4.39 -7.46 -1.13
CA MET A 152 -5.77 -7.10 -1.49
C MET A 152 -6.19 -5.82 -0.77
N HIS A 153 -5.88 -5.72 0.52
CA HIS A 153 -6.27 -4.61 1.37
C HIS A 153 -5.56 -3.29 1.00
N ARG A 154 -4.25 -3.35 0.69
CA ARG A 154 -3.46 -2.18 0.24
C ARG A 154 -3.93 -1.66 -1.10
N THR A 155 -4.21 -2.58 -2.02
CA THR A 155 -4.72 -2.25 -3.36
C THR A 155 -6.11 -1.62 -3.28
N ALA A 156 -7.01 -2.20 -2.48
CA ALA A 156 -8.33 -1.61 -2.25
C ALA A 156 -8.23 -0.21 -1.61
N SER A 157 -7.26 0.00 -0.71
CA SER A 157 -7.02 1.30 -0.09
C SER A 157 -6.59 2.36 -1.10
N ALA A 158 -5.71 2.02 -2.04
CA ALA A 158 -5.31 2.91 -3.13
C ALA A 158 -6.51 3.29 -4.01
N LEU A 159 -7.34 2.33 -4.38
CA LEU A 159 -8.53 2.56 -5.21
C LEU A 159 -9.56 3.47 -4.55
N ILE A 160 -9.75 3.34 -3.23
CA ILE A 160 -10.65 4.20 -2.44
C ILE A 160 -10.10 5.62 -2.39
N GLU A 161 -8.80 5.77 -2.09
CA GLU A 161 -8.18 7.10 -2.01
C GLU A 161 -8.11 7.75 -3.39
N ALA A 162 -7.93 7.00 -4.47
CA ALA A 162 -8.02 7.51 -5.83
C ALA A 162 -9.39 8.14 -6.12
N ARG A 163 -10.48 7.49 -5.71
CA ARG A 163 -11.84 8.07 -5.82
C ARG A 163 -12.01 9.31 -4.94
N ARG A 164 -11.47 9.28 -3.72
CA ARG A 164 -11.61 10.35 -2.73
C ARG A 164 -10.84 11.61 -3.14
N PHE A 165 -9.62 11.45 -3.63
CA PHE A 165 -8.77 12.53 -4.12
C PHE A 165 -9.00 12.88 -5.60
N LYS A 166 -9.84 12.10 -6.30
CA LYS A 166 -10.16 12.25 -7.73
C LYS A 166 -8.91 12.18 -8.61
N THR A 167 -8.10 11.15 -8.43
CA THR A 167 -6.91 10.92 -9.26
C THR A 167 -7.21 10.12 -10.51
N ASP A 168 -6.35 10.25 -11.52
CA ASP A 168 -6.48 9.56 -12.82
C ASP A 168 -6.19 8.06 -12.72
N GLU A 169 -5.29 7.68 -11.81
CA GLU A 169 -5.01 6.28 -11.48
C GLU A 169 -4.79 6.06 -9.98
N ALA A 170 -4.85 4.79 -9.59
CA ALA A 170 -4.41 4.30 -8.29
C ALA A 170 -3.12 3.49 -8.47
N ALA A 171 -2.28 3.41 -7.43
CA ALA A 171 -1.15 2.50 -7.42
C ALA A 171 -1.03 1.71 -6.12
N MET A 172 -0.63 0.45 -6.23
CA MET A 172 -0.08 -0.32 -5.12
C MET A 172 1.37 -0.67 -5.45
N ILE A 173 2.29 -0.11 -4.69
CA ILE A 173 3.72 -0.28 -4.88
C ILE A 173 4.30 -0.94 -3.63
N VAL A 174 5.03 -2.04 -3.81
CA VAL A 174 5.88 -2.57 -2.74
C VAL A 174 7.23 -1.88 -2.84
N HIS A 175 7.66 -1.25 -1.75
CA HIS A 175 9.01 -0.70 -1.63
C HIS A 175 9.84 -1.65 -0.76
N SER A 176 10.65 -2.48 -1.40
CA SER A 176 11.41 -3.54 -0.75
C SER A 176 12.87 -3.15 -0.58
N PHE A 177 13.37 -3.21 0.65
CA PHE A 177 14.78 -3.02 1.00
C PHE A 177 15.48 -4.38 1.20
N SER A 178 14.89 -5.45 0.68
CA SER A 178 15.43 -6.81 0.76
C SER A 178 16.42 -7.05 -0.38
N ALA A 179 17.70 -7.28 -0.09
CA ALA A 179 18.68 -7.64 -1.12
C ALA A 179 18.29 -8.92 -1.89
N ALA A 180 17.63 -9.86 -1.21
CA ALA A 180 17.12 -11.10 -1.82
C ALA A 180 15.73 -10.94 -2.47
N ARG A 181 15.16 -9.72 -2.48
CA ARG A 181 13.80 -9.42 -2.96
C ARG A 181 12.75 -10.37 -2.36
N MET A 182 12.87 -10.63 -1.07
CA MET A 182 11.94 -11.52 -0.36
C MET A 182 10.50 -11.10 -0.61
N TRP A 183 9.63 -12.08 -0.85
CA TRP A 183 8.18 -11.89 -1.08
C TRP A 183 7.80 -11.31 -2.46
N PHE A 184 8.76 -11.13 -3.38
CA PHE A 184 8.43 -10.72 -4.75
C PHE A 184 7.47 -11.70 -5.44
N GLU A 185 7.69 -13.01 -5.29
CA GLU A 185 6.81 -14.01 -5.91
C GLU A 185 5.36 -13.97 -5.38
N ASP A 186 5.16 -13.66 -4.10
CA ASP A 186 3.82 -13.45 -3.54
C ASP A 186 3.15 -12.23 -4.21
N PHE A 187 3.90 -11.14 -4.38
CA PHE A 187 3.42 -9.94 -5.07
C PHE A 187 3.13 -10.20 -6.55
N ALA A 188 4.03 -10.88 -7.26
CA ALA A 188 3.85 -11.24 -8.66
C ALA A 188 2.65 -12.16 -8.86
N THR A 189 2.45 -13.14 -7.97
CA THR A 189 1.28 -14.02 -8.01
C THR A 189 -0.02 -13.25 -7.78
N PHE A 190 -0.03 -12.27 -6.88
CA PHE A 190 -1.16 -11.37 -6.70
C PHE A 190 -1.41 -10.49 -7.94
N ALA A 191 -0.36 -9.93 -8.55
CA ALA A 191 -0.48 -9.09 -9.74
C ALA A 191 -1.11 -9.85 -10.93
N ARG A 192 -0.77 -11.13 -11.10
CA ARG A 192 -1.35 -12.00 -12.14
C ARG A 192 -2.87 -12.16 -12.02
N LEU A 193 -3.48 -11.95 -10.84
CA LEU A 193 -4.93 -11.95 -10.70
C LEU A 193 -5.61 -10.84 -11.50
N PHE A 194 -4.89 -9.77 -11.80
CA PHE A 194 -5.35 -8.67 -12.63
C PHE A 194 -4.92 -8.80 -14.10
N GLY A 195 -4.27 -9.91 -14.47
CA GLY A 195 -3.62 -10.08 -15.77
C GLY A 195 -2.35 -9.24 -15.92
N ALA A 196 -1.78 -8.73 -14.83
CA ALA A 196 -0.53 -7.97 -14.85
C ALA A 196 0.68 -8.91 -14.74
N GLU A 197 1.68 -8.69 -15.59
CA GLU A 197 3.03 -9.19 -15.39
C GLU A 197 3.87 -8.07 -14.77
N VAL A 198 4.57 -8.39 -13.69
CA VAL A 198 5.44 -7.46 -12.96
C VAL A 198 6.85 -8.01 -12.93
N SER A 199 7.82 -7.11 -12.99
CA SER A 199 9.24 -7.39 -12.77
C SER A 199 9.75 -6.43 -11.70
N PRO A 200 10.80 -6.79 -10.95
CA PRO A 200 11.43 -5.84 -10.04
C PRO A 200 11.85 -4.58 -10.79
N ASP A 201 11.66 -3.45 -10.13
CA ASP A 201 12.05 -2.11 -10.60
C ASP A 201 11.25 -1.61 -11.82
N LEU A 202 10.16 -2.31 -12.16
CA LEU A 202 9.20 -1.93 -13.17
C LEU A 202 7.77 -1.94 -12.60
N SER A 203 6.90 -1.16 -13.22
CA SER A 203 5.46 -1.18 -12.92
C SER A 203 4.65 -1.70 -14.10
N SER A 204 3.46 -2.19 -13.79
CA SER A 204 2.48 -2.68 -14.75
C SER A 204 1.16 -1.95 -14.54
N MET A 205 0.53 -1.50 -15.63
CA MET A 205 -0.73 -0.77 -15.59
C MET A 205 -1.86 -1.64 -16.15
N VAL A 206 -2.95 -1.74 -15.39
CA VAL A 206 -4.17 -2.46 -15.78
C VAL A 206 -5.39 -1.59 -15.62
N VAL A 207 -6.45 -1.91 -16.37
CA VAL A 207 -7.76 -1.28 -16.22
C VAL A 207 -8.71 -2.29 -15.58
N LEU A 208 -9.23 -1.95 -14.41
CA LEU A 208 -10.17 -2.80 -13.68
C LEU A 208 -11.55 -2.80 -14.35
N LYS A 209 -12.41 -3.78 -14.01
CA LYS A 209 -13.82 -3.82 -14.47
C LYS A 209 -14.61 -2.56 -14.14
N SER A 210 -14.21 -1.83 -13.10
CA SER A 210 -14.80 -0.54 -12.71
C SER A 210 -14.41 0.62 -13.63
N GLY A 211 -13.49 0.41 -14.58
CA GLY A 211 -12.87 1.44 -15.42
C GLY A 211 -11.72 2.19 -14.75
N GLN A 212 -11.45 1.95 -13.46
CA GLN A 212 -10.30 2.56 -12.79
C GLN A 212 -8.99 1.96 -13.29
N ARG A 213 -8.00 2.83 -13.49
CA ARG A 213 -6.62 2.45 -13.79
C ARG A 213 -5.89 2.12 -12.50
N LEU A 214 -5.22 0.96 -12.48
CA LEU A 214 -4.44 0.48 -11.36
C LEU A 214 -3.01 0.18 -11.84
N ARG A 215 -2.04 0.79 -11.18
CA ARG A 215 -0.63 0.50 -11.34
C ARG A 215 -0.16 -0.44 -10.22
N LEU A 216 0.58 -1.48 -10.59
CA LEU A 216 1.20 -2.43 -9.68
C LEU A 216 2.71 -2.38 -9.88
N GLY A 217 3.47 -2.08 -8.83
CA GLY A 217 4.92 -1.93 -8.91
C GLY A 217 5.67 -2.59 -7.77
N TRP A 218 6.92 -2.97 -8.05
CA TRP A 218 7.89 -3.40 -7.05
C TRP A 218 9.15 -2.55 -7.18
N ALA A 219 9.42 -1.70 -6.21
CA ALA A 219 10.61 -0.87 -6.15
C ALA A 219 11.65 -1.50 -5.22
N THR A 220 12.87 -1.70 -5.71
CA THR A 220 14.02 -2.07 -4.87
C THR A 220 14.62 -0.81 -4.27
N GLY A 221 14.49 -0.66 -2.96
CA GLY A 221 15.07 0.45 -2.20
C GLY A 221 16.53 0.21 -1.85
N ASP A 222 17.24 1.30 -1.55
CA ASP A 222 18.64 1.25 -1.13
C ASP A 222 18.80 0.57 0.25
N GLU A 223 19.59 -0.50 0.30
CA GLU A 223 19.84 -1.28 1.50
C GLU A 223 20.61 -0.50 2.58
N ASP A 224 21.27 0.61 2.24
CA ASP A 224 21.96 1.45 3.22
C ASP A 224 20.99 2.03 4.26
N PHE A 225 19.72 2.24 3.90
CA PHE A 225 18.69 2.67 4.85
C PHE A 225 18.36 1.61 5.91
N LEU A 226 18.73 0.34 5.71
CA LEU A 226 18.57 -0.70 6.74
C LEU A 226 19.45 -0.43 7.97
N LYS A 227 20.51 0.37 7.83
CA LYS A 227 21.45 0.70 8.91
C LYS A 227 20.99 1.90 9.76
N CYS A 228 19.95 2.62 9.32
CA CYS A 228 19.46 3.82 9.98
C CYS A 228 18.84 3.58 11.37
#